data_AF-A0A7L4P8S6-F1
#
_entry.id   AF-A0A7L4P8S6-F1
#
_cell.length_a   1.000
_cell.length_b   1.000
_cell.length_c   1.000
_cell.angle_alpha   90.00
_cell.angle_beta   90.00
_cell.angle_gamma   90.00
#
_symmetry.space_group_name_H-M   'P 1'
#
loop_
_entity.id
_entity.type
_entity.pdbx_description
1 polymer ?
#
loop_
_entity_poly.entity_id
_entity_poly.type
_entity_poly.pdbx_seq_one_letter_code
_entity_poly.pdbx_strand_id
1 'polypeptide(L)'
;MIDQKSILMGTVLAVVLVFVLAMFIPLIGGIIALIIAGIVVGYLVNDSFKIGAIHGSIVGLLTGIIYVILIYARYGFSSEITSILIIFSLWTIPVYILIGLGGGIIGSVIKTRQQRNVSPEGDSDEEILVEKDQED
;
A
#
# COMPACT_ATOMS: atom_id res chain seq x y z
N MET A 1 -13.09 -5.02 -4.37
CA MET A 1 -12.60 -6.31 -4.93
C MET A 1 -11.07 -6.27 -4.99
N ILE A 2 -10.36 -7.40 -5.07
CA ILE A 2 -8.89 -7.38 -5.20
C ILE A 2 -8.50 -6.93 -6.61
N ASP A 3 -7.83 -5.79 -6.73
CA ASP A 3 -7.29 -5.24 -7.96
C ASP A 3 -5.81 -5.63 -8.14
N GLN A 4 -5.60 -6.58 -9.04
CA GLN A 4 -4.28 -7.09 -9.39
C GLN A 4 -3.37 -6.02 -10.01
N LYS A 5 -3.92 -5.04 -10.75
CA LYS A 5 -3.12 -4.00 -11.40
C LYS A 5 -2.47 -3.09 -10.36
N SER A 6 -3.25 -2.68 -9.37
CA SER A 6 -2.77 -1.88 -8.24
C SER A 6 -1.71 -2.62 -7.42
N ILE A 7 -1.91 -3.93 -7.17
CA ILE A 7 -0.91 -4.77 -6.47
C ILE A 7 0.39 -4.87 -7.27
N LEU A 8 0.30 -5.08 -8.58
CA LEU A 8 1.48 -5.20 -9.44
C LEU A 8 2.28 -3.89 -9.49
N MET A 9 1.61 -2.76 -9.71
CA MET A 9 2.25 -1.44 -9.66
C MET A 9 2.92 -1.18 -8.31
N GLY A 10 2.20 -1.49 -7.22
CA GLY A 10 2.70 -1.38 -5.87
C GLY A 10 3.95 -2.17 -5.60
N THR A 11 3.94 -3.45 -5.99
CA THR A 11 5.05 -4.37 -5.77
C THR A 11 6.27 -3.94 -6.58
N VAL A 12 6.09 -3.59 -7.86
CA VAL A 12 7.18 -3.09 -8.70
C VAL A 12 7.78 -1.82 -8.11
N LEU A 13 6.91 -0.87 -7.72
CA LEU A 13 7.33 0.38 -7.07
C LEU A 13 8.11 0.12 -5.79
N ALA A 14 7.60 -0.76 -4.92
CA ALA A 14 8.23 -1.13 -3.66
C ALA A 14 9.62 -1.75 -3.89
N VAL A 15 9.74 -2.72 -4.79
CA VAL A 15 11.02 -3.38 -5.09
C VAL A 15 12.06 -2.40 -5.64
N VAL A 16 11.66 -1.52 -6.57
CA VAL A 16 12.55 -0.49 -7.12
C VAL A 16 12.99 0.48 -6.02
N LEU A 17 12.06 0.98 -5.21
CA LEU A 17 12.38 1.89 -4.10
C LEU A 17 13.27 1.21 -3.05
N VAL A 18 13.00 -0.05 -2.68
CA VAL A 18 13.83 -0.80 -1.74
C VAL A 18 15.26 -0.86 -2.24
N PHE A 19 15.47 -1.16 -3.53
CA PHE A 19 16.82 -1.23 -4.08
C PHE A 19 17.53 0.12 -4.09
N VAL A 20 16.84 1.18 -4.54
CA VAL A 20 17.40 2.53 -4.62
C VAL A 20 17.68 3.09 -3.22
N LEU A 21 16.71 3.05 -2.32
CA LEU A 21 16.85 3.59 -0.96
C LEU A 21 17.83 2.79 -0.11
N ALA A 22 17.89 1.46 -0.26
CA ALA A 22 18.87 0.64 0.47
C ALA A 22 20.31 0.95 0.05
N MET A 23 20.55 1.51 -1.14
CA MET A 23 21.88 1.95 -1.56
C MET A 23 22.37 3.17 -0.76
N PHE A 24 21.47 4.08 -0.39
CA PHE A 24 21.81 5.29 0.36
C PHE A 24 21.65 5.10 1.88
N ILE A 25 20.64 4.34 2.31
CA ILE A 25 20.27 4.18 3.71
C ILE A 25 19.90 2.70 3.99
N PRO A 26 20.87 1.80 4.15
CA PRO A 26 20.64 0.35 4.16
C PRO A 26 19.69 -0.15 5.27
N LEU A 27 19.70 0.50 6.43
CA LEU A 27 18.97 0.03 7.62
C LEU A 27 17.46 0.32 7.57
N ILE A 28 17.08 1.48 7.03
CA ILE A 28 15.70 1.99 7.04
C ILE A 28 15.12 2.22 5.64
N GLY A 29 15.95 2.20 4.59
CA GLY A 29 15.53 2.47 3.22
C GLY A 29 14.42 1.54 2.75
N GLY A 30 14.49 0.25 3.10
CA GLY A 30 13.45 -0.72 2.75
C GLY A 30 12.11 -0.46 3.45
N ILE A 31 12.14 0.02 4.70
CA ILE A 31 10.93 0.37 5.46
C ILE A 31 10.26 1.59 4.82
N ILE A 32 11.04 2.64 4.54
CA ILE A 32 10.54 3.87 3.91
C ILE A 32 9.97 3.57 2.53
N ALA A 33 10.70 2.77 1.73
CA ALA A 33 10.26 2.32 0.41
C ALA A 33 8.87 1.66 0.48
N LEU A 34 8.68 0.76 1.45
CA LEU A 34 7.44 0.02 1.58
C LEU A 34 6.29 0.87 2.12
N ILE A 35 6.56 1.83 3.02
CA ILE A 35 5.55 2.80 3.46
C ILE A 35 5.06 3.61 2.26
N ILE A 36 5.98 4.16 1.45
CA ILE A 36 5.63 4.96 0.28
C ILE A 36 4.82 4.12 -0.71
N ALA A 37 5.30 2.93 -1.07
CA ALA A 37 4.59 2.05 -2.00
C ALA A 37 3.23 1.62 -1.45
N GLY A 38 3.13 1.30 -0.17
CA GLY A 38 1.88 0.97 0.50
C GLY A 38 0.87 2.12 0.46
N ILE A 39 1.31 3.35 0.72
CA ILE A 39 0.48 4.56 0.60
C ILE A 39 0.00 4.74 -0.84
N VAL A 40 0.89 4.63 -1.82
CA VAL A 40 0.53 4.77 -3.24
C VAL A 40 -0.52 3.73 -3.63
N VAL A 41 -0.35 2.47 -3.24
CA VAL A 41 -1.31 1.40 -3.55
C VAL A 41 -2.64 1.61 -2.86
N GLY A 42 -2.62 1.96 -1.57
CA GLY A 42 -3.83 2.29 -0.83
C GLY A 42 -4.59 3.44 -1.46
N TYR A 43 -3.88 4.44 -1.99
CA TYR A 43 -4.46 5.55 -2.73
C TYR A 43 -4.97 5.13 -4.12
N LEU A 44 -4.32 4.20 -4.81
CA LEU A 44 -4.79 3.76 -6.14
C LEU A 44 -6.11 2.99 -6.04
N VAL A 45 -6.26 2.14 -5.02
CA VAL A 45 -7.46 1.33 -4.83
C VAL A 45 -8.59 2.22 -4.33
N ASN A 46 -9.49 2.60 -5.25
CA ASN A 46 -10.60 3.55 -5.06
C ASN A 46 -11.73 2.98 -4.18
N ASP A 47 -11.42 2.70 -2.92
CA ASP A 47 -12.32 1.89 -2.10
C ASP A 47 -12.12 2.15 -0.60
N SER A 48 -12.75 1.32 0.23
CA SER A 48 -12.65 1.41 1.70
C SER A 48 -11.25 1.17 2.27
N PHE A 49 -11.00 1.66 3.48
CA PHE A 49 -9.75 1.44 4.22
C PHE A 49 -9.38 -0.03 4.39
N LYS A 50 -10.38 -0.92 4.50
CA LYS A 50 -10.19 -2.37 4.59
C LYS A 50 -9.54 -2.92 3.32
N ILE A 51 -9.98 -2.43 2.17
CA ILE A 51 -9.48 -2.86 0.88
C ILE A 51 -8.06 -2.31 0.65
N GLY A 52 -7.81 -1.05 1.02
CA GLY A 52 -6.46 -0.48 1.04
C GLY A 52 -5.50 -1.30 1.91
N ALA A 53 -5.93 -1.69 3.12
CA ALA A 53 -5.14 -2.54 4.03
C ALA A 53 -4.78 -3.89 3.41
N ILE A 54 -5.73 -4.56 2.76
CA ILE A 54 -5.51 -5.87 2.11
C ILE A 54 -4.49 -5.74 0.99
N HIS A 55 -4.63 -4.74 0.11
CA HIS A 55 -3.69 -4.54 -1.00
C HIS A 55 -2.30 -4.18 -0.50
N GLY A 56 -2.22 -3.28 0.49
CA GLY A 56 -0.98 -2.94 1.16
C GLY A 56 -0.29 -4.16 1.79
N SER A 57 -1.05 -5.03 2.45
CA SER A 57 -0.53 -6.26 3.06
C SER A 57 0.04 -7.22 2.01
N ILE A 58 -0.66 -7.39 0.87
CA ILE A 58 -0.19 -8.24 -0.24
C ILE A 58 1.09 -7.67 -0.85
N VAL A 59 1.16 -6.34 -1.06
CA VAL A 59 2.38 -5.68 -1.55
C VAL A 59 3.53 -5.86 -0.56
N GLY A 60 3.26 -5.74 0.75
CA GLY A 60 4.24 -6.03 1.81
C GLY A 60 4.75 -7.47 1.77
N LEU A 61 3.84 -8.44 1.65
CA LEU A 61 4.18 -9.86 1.53
C LEU A 61 5.09 -10.11 0.31
N LEU A 62 4.66 -9.68 -0.88
CA LEU A 62 5.40 -9.90 -2.13
C LEU A 62 6.78 -9.23 -2.07
N THR A 63 6.84 -7.99 -1.58
CA THR A 63 8.10 -7.26 -1.43
C THR A 63 9.02 -7.96 -0.44
N GLY A 64 8.51 -8.42 0.71
CA GLY A 64 9.30 -9.13 1.72
C GLY A 64 9.88 -10.44 1.19
N ILE A 65 9.08 -11.21 0.45
CA ILE A 65 9.53 -12.45 -0.20
C ILE A 65 10.62 -12.14 -1.23
N ILE A 66 10.39 -11.19 -2.13
CA ILE A 66 11.36 -10.80 -3.15
C ILE A 66 12.66 -10.31 -2.50
N TYR A 67 12.57 -9.50 -1.45
CA TYR A 67 13.72 -8.98 -0.73
C TYR A 67 14.56 -10.10 -0.10
N VAL A 68 13.92 -11.08 0.56
CA VAL A 68 14.61 -12.25 1.11
C VAL A 68 15.30 -13.06 0.01
N ILE A 69 14.63 -13.30 -1.12
CA ILE A 69 15.23 -14.03 -2.26
C ILE A 69 16.46 -13.28 -2.80
N LEU A 70 16.39 -11.95 -2.92
CA LEU A 70 17.52 -11.13 -3.37
C LEU A 70 18.71 -11.20 -2.40
N ILE A 71 18.47 -11.24 -1.10
CA ILE A 71 19.52 -11.42 -0.11
C ILE A 71 20.16 -12.80 -0.28
N TYR A 72 19.38 -13.88 -0.41
CA TYR A 72 19.91 -15.22 -0.69
C TYR A 72 20.76 -15.26 -1.97
N ALA A 73 20.29 -14.63 -3.04
CA ALA A 73 21.03 -14.55 -4.29
C ALA A 73 22.36 -13.79 -4.17
N ARG A 74 22.44 -12.80 -3.27
CA ARG A 74 23.64 -11.99 -3.05
C ARG A 74 24.69 -12.68 -2.17
N TYR A 75 24.26 -13.33 -1.08
CA TYR A 75 25.18 -13.88 -0.07
C TYR A 75 25.48 -15.37 -0.26
N GLY A 76 24.71 -16.07 -1.11
CA GLY A 76 24.91 -17.48 -1.43
C GLY A 76 24.39 -18.45 -0.36
N PHE A 77 24.55 -19.74 -0.61
CA PHE A 77 23.96 -20.84 0.18
C PHE A 77 25.01 -21.57 1.03
N SER A 78 25.77 -20.87 1.88
CA SER A 78 26.58 -21.56 2.90
C SER A 78 25.70 -21.97 4.08
N SER A 79 26.02 -23.05 4.79
CA SER A 79 25.23 -23.56 5.92
C SER A 79 25.09 -22.50 7.04
N GLU A 80 26.18 -21.83 7.38
CA GLU A 80 26.21 -20.79 8.42
C GLU A 80 25.38 -19.55 8.03
N ILE A 81 25.49 -19.11 6.78
CA ILE A 81 24.75 -17.95 6.27
C ILE A 81 23.26 -18.26 6.15
N THR A 82 22.93 -19.48 5.73
CA THR A 82 21.55 -19.94 5.54
C THR A 82 20.78 -19.91 6.87
N SER A 83 21.36 -20.39 7.97
CA SER A 83 20.70 -20.36 9.27
C SER A 83 20.34 -18.94 9.74
N ILE A 84 21.25 -17.99 9.56
CA ILE A 84 21.02 -16.58 9.93
C ILE A 84 19.94 -15.96 9.04
N LEU A 85 19.99 -16.21 7.72
CA LEU A 85 19.00 -15.69 6.78
C LEU A 85 17.60 -16.26 7.01
N ILE A 86 17.45 -17.52 7.43
CA ILE A 86 16.15 -18.10 7.78
C ILE A 86 15.51 -17.32 8.94
N ILE A 87 16.26 -17.10 10.01
CA ILE A 87 15.78 -16.36 11.19
C ILE A 87 15.42 -14.93 10.80
N PHE A 88 16.27 -14.28 10.00
CA PHE A 88 16.02 -12.94 9.48
C PHE A 88 14.74 -12.87 8.64
N SER A 89 14.55 -13.82 7.71
CA SER A 89 13.37 -13.91 6.85
C SER A 89 12.08 -14.04 7.66
N LEU A 90 12.11 -14.87 8.71
CA LEU A 90 10.96 -15.12 9.59
C LEU A 90 10.46 -13.86 10.30
N TRP A 91 11.36 -12.92 10.60
CA TRP A 91 11.04 -11.61 11.14
C TRP A 91 10.67 -10.58 10.07
N THR A 92 11.40 -10.59 8.95
CA THR A 92 11.28 -9.54 7.93
C THR A 92 9.93 -9.60 7.21
N ILE A 93 9.45 -10.79 6.86
CA ILE A 93 8.19 -10.94 6.11
C ILE A 93 6.99 -10.41 6.91
N PRO A 94 6.74 -10.83 8.18
CA PRO A 94 5.66 -10.27 8.98
C PRO A 94 5.74 -8.75 9.16
N VAL A 95 6.94 -8.23 9.41
CA VAL A 95 7.17 -6.77 9.55
C VAL A 95 6.78 -6.04 8.27
N TYR A 96 7.17 -6.56 7.11
CA TYR A 96 6.82 -5.97 5.82
C TYR A 96 5.31 -6.01 5.56
N ILE A 97 4.62 -7.10 5.92
CA ILE A 97 3.16 -7.18 5.82
C ILE A 97 2.50 -6.09 6.67
N LEU A 98 2.94 -5.89 7.92
CA LEU A 98 2.38 -4.88 8.81
C LEU A 98 2.64 -3.45 8.33
N ILE A 99 3.84 -3.18 7.80
CA ILE A 99 4.17 -1.88 7.21
C ILE A 99 3.30 -1.61 5.97
N GLY A 100 3.19 -2.60 5.08
CA GLY A 100 2.35 -2.53 3.90
C GLY A 100 0.89 -2.29 4.25
N LEU A 101 0.37 -2.99 5.26
CA LEU A 101 -0.97 -2.80 5.82
C LEU A 101 -1.17 -1.35 6.27
N GLY A 102 -0.25 -0.82 7.08
CA GLY A 102 -0.32 0.56 7.57
C GLY A 102 -0.30 1.58 6.45
N GLY A 103 0.62 1.43 5.48
CA GLY A 103 0.69 2.28 4.30
C GLY A 103 -0.61 2.24 3.48
N GLY A 104 -1.16 1.05 3.24
CA GLY A 104 -2.41 0.86 2.50
C GLY A 104 -3.61 1.55 3.16
N ILE A 105 -3.71 1.48 4.50
CA ILE A 105 -4.73 2.21 5.25
C ILE A 105 -4.56 3.72 5.07
N ILE A 106 -3.34 4.24 5.26
CA ILE A 106 -3.07 5.68 5.14
C ILE A 106 -3.43 6.18 3.74
N GLY A 107 -2.98 5.47 2.70
CA GLY A 107 -3.24 5.84 1.30
C GLY A 107 -4.73 5.91 0.96
N SER A 108 -5.48 4.90 1.38
CA SER A 108 -6.94 4.85 1.13
C SER A 108 -7.68 5.97 1.86
N VAL A 109 -7.31 6.26 3.12
CA VAL A 109 -7.90 7.37 3.90
C VAL A 109 -7.62 8.72 3.25
N ILE A 110 -6.41 8.95 2.72
CA ILE A 110 -6.06 10.18 2.00
C ILE A 110 -7.01 10.38 0.82
N LYS A 111 -7.24 9.33 0.02
CA LYS A 111 -8.13 9.39 -1.14
C LYS A 111 -9.59 9.64 -0.77
N THR A 112 -10.11 8.92 0.23
CA THR A 112 -11.50 9.10 0.67
C THR A 112 -11.75 10.53 1.13
N ARG A 113 -10.81 11.13 1.87
CA ARG A 113 -10.92 12.53 2.31
C ARG A 113 -10.87 13.50 1.12
N GLN A 114 -10.01 13.25 0.14
CA GLN A 114 -9.92 14.08 -1.05
C GLN A 114 -11.21 14.06 -1.87
N GLN A 115 -11.82 12.90 -2.08
CA GLN A 115 -13.09 12.79 -2.81
C GLN A 115 -14.25 13.48 -2.09
N ARG A 116 -14.32 13.37 -0.76
CA ARG A 116 -15.33 14.09 0.04
C ARG A 116 -15.25 15.60 -0.12
N ASN A 117 -14.04 16.16 -0.27
CA ASN A 117 -13.86 17.60 -0.44
C ASN A 117 -14.15 18.08 -1.87
N VAL A 118 -14.29 17.18 -2.85
CA VAL A 118 -14.50 17.49 -4.27
C VAL A 118 -15.96 17.33 -4.70
N SER A 119 -16.80 16.62 -3.94
CA SER A 119 -18.26 16.73 -4.04
C SER A 119 -18.76 17.80 -3.07
N PRO A 120 -18.86 19.08 -3.47
CA PRO A 120 -19.68 20.03 -2.74
C PRO A 120 -21.13 19.55 -2.81
N GLU A 121 -21.90 19.84 -1.76
CA GLU A 121 -23.35 19.81 -1.75
C GLU A 121 -23.94 20.21 -3.12
N GLY A 122 -24.75 19.33 -3.68
CA GLY A 122 -25.45 19.58 -4.95
C GLY A 122 -26.63 18.63 -5.14
N ASP A 123 -27.31 18.26 -4.05
CA ASP A 123 -28.49 17.39 -4.15
C ASP A 123 -29.44 17.53 -2.95
N SER A 124 -29.72 18.76 -2.49
CA SER A 124 -30.66 18.95 -1.37
C SER A 124 -31.74 20.02 -1.49
N ASP A 125 -31.80 20.92 -2.48
CA ASP A 125 -32.69 22.09 -2.33
C ASP A 125 -33.50 22.57 -3.56
N GLU A 126 -33.60 21.83 -4.67
CA GLU A 126 -34.40 22.29 -5.83
C GLU A 126 -35.76 21.59 -6.07
N GLU A 127 -36.09 20.49 -5.39
CA GLU A 127 -37.34 19.75 -5.70
C GLU A 127 -38.57 20.18 -4.86
N ILE A 128 -38.46 21.14 -3.93
CA ILE A 128 -39.58 21.49 -3.02
C ILE A 128 -40.31 22.80 -3.41
N LEU A 129 -39.81 23.59 -4.36
CA LEU A 129 -40.39 24.91 -4.66
C LEU A 129 -41.25 25.00 -5.93
N VAL A 130 -41.38 23.94 -6.73
CA VAL A 130 -42.15 24.01 -8.00
C VAL A 130 -43.61 23.59 -7.85
N GLU A 131 -44.00 22.88 -6.79
CA GLU A 131 -45.38 22.37 -6.62
C GLU A 131 -46.32 23.30 -5.83
N LYS A 132 -45.94 24.57 -5.61
CA LYS A 132 -46.77 25.52 -4.83
C LYS A 132 -47.40 26.67 -5.60
N ASP A 133 -47.22 26.74 -6.92
CA ASP A 133 -47.78 27.79 -7.79
C ASP A 133 -48.79 27.25 -8.83
N GLN A 134 -49.49 26.15 -8.55
CA GLN A 134 -50.57 25.64 -9.43
C GLN A 134 -51.95 25.51 -8.73
N GLU A 135 -52.20 26.29 -7.69
CA GLU A 135 -53.57 26.57 -7.24
C GLU A 135 -53.81 28.08 -7.25
N ASP A 136 -54.38 28.56 -8.36
CA ASP A 136 -55.38 29.65 -8.43
C ASP A 136 -56.08 29.64 -9.81
#